data_AF-A0A6P1F5Z1-F1
#
_entry.id   AF-A0A6P1F5Z1-F1
#
_cell.length_a   1.000
_cell.length_b   1.000
_cell.length_c   1.000
_cell.angle_alpha   90.00
_cell.angle_beta   90.00
_cell.angle_gamma   90.00
#
_symmetry.space_group_name_H-M   'P 1'
#
loop_
_entity.id
_entity.type
_entity.pdbx_description
1 polymer ?
#
loop_
_entity_poly.entity_id
_entity_poly.type
_entity_poly.pdbx_seq_one_letter_code
_entity_poly.pdbx_strand_id
1 'polypeptide(L)'
;MASVAEWPTGEWVVDPVTQVEWPVPEGIEPERVVEHARRADAGELVDLRFFLAAGHDRALWDDEGPQEPSRFGLSAPLTADLRAWTEVWLTHCDVFDGWDGRVDSEEWLREGARLARRLQREVYDVARVLSSYGP
;
A
#
# COMPACT_ATOMS: atom_id res chain seq x y z
N MET A 1 -0.37 -18.50 -8.93
CA MET A 1 -0.86 -17.23 -8.34
C MET A 1 -0.14 -17.03 -7.02
N ALA A 2 1.08 -16.48 -7.06
CA ALA A 2 1.88 -16.32 -5.86
C ALA A 2 1.36 -15.13 -5.07
N SER A 3 0.60 -15.43 -4.01
CA SER A 3 0.34 -14.50 -2.93
C SER A 3 1.67 -14.21 -2.23
N VAL A 4 2.21 -13.01 -2.40
CA VAL A 4 3.31 -12.51 -1.56
C VAL A 4 2.99 -11.07 -1.15
N ALA A 5 1.90 -10.95 -0.41
CA ALA A 5 1.82 -9.93 0.62
C ALA A 5 1.67 -10.69 1.93
N GLU A 6 2.76 -11.32 2.36
CA GLU A 6 2.88 -11.72 3.76
C GLU A 6 2.86 -10.44 4.60
N TRP A 7 1.66 -10.09 5.02
CA TRP A 7 1.42 -9.07 6.00
C TRP A 7 0.36 -9.59 6.96
N PRO A 8 0.63 -9.59 8.28
CA PRO A 8 1.82 -9.10 8.99
C PRO A 8 2.60 -10.23 9.69
N THR A 9 3.94 -10.19 9.60
CA THR A 9 4.84 -10.92 10.49
C THR A 9 5.38 -9.94 11.53
N GLY A 10 5.10 -10.18 12.83
CA GLY A 10 5.56 -9.28 13.89
C GLY A 10 4.67 -9.25 15.13
N GLU A 11 4.78 -8.14 15.86
CA GLU A 11 4.01 -7.82 17.07
C GLU A 11 2.56 -7.49 16.74
N TRP A 12 1.66 -7.86 17.65
CA TRP A 12 0.22 -7.59 17.57
C TRP A 12 -0.20 -6.81 18.80
N VAL A 13 -1.14 -5.89 18.63
CA VAL A 13 -1.76 -5.15 19.72
C VAL A 13 -3.25 -5.44 19.74
N VAL A 14 -3.78 -5.71 20.94
CA VAL A 14 -5.21 -5.88 21.16
C VAL A 14 -5.79 -4.52 21.52
N ASP A 15 -6.79 -4.05 20.76
CA ASP A 15 -7.55 -2.88 21.19
C ASP A 15 -8.29 -3.23 22.50
N PRO A 16 -8.00 -2.55 23.62
CA PRO A 16 -8.60 -2.88 24.91
C PRO A 16 -10.12 -2.69 24.94
N VAL A 17 -10.70 -1.92 24.00
CA VAL A 17 -12.14 -1.66 23.93
C VAL A 17 -12.84 -2.70 23.04
N THR A 18 -12.38 -2.85 21.81
CA THR A 18 -13.05 -3.73 20.81
C THR A 18 -12.59 -5.18 20.89
N GLN A 19 -11.48 -5.46 21.58
CA GLN A 19 -10.81 -6.76 21.64
C GLN A 19 -10.35 -7.28 20.27
N VAL A 20 -10.27 -6.39 19.26
CA VAL A 20 -9.73 -6.72 17.94
C VAL A 20 -8.21 -6.72 17.99
N GLU A 21 -7.61 -7.73 17.38
CA GLU A 21 -6.16 -7.83 17.19
C GLU A 21 -5.76 -7.06 15.94
N TRP A 22 -4.85 -6.11 16.12
CA TRP A 22 -4.27 -5.34 15.04
C TRP A 22 -2.78 -5.62 14.93
N PRO A 23 -2.27 -5.78 13.71
CA PRO A 23 -0.85 -5.91 13.53
C PRO A 23 -0.14 -4.58 13.69
N VAL A 24 1.02 -4.60 14.33
CA VAL A 24 1.85 -3.41 14.50
C VAL A 24 2.75 -3.26 13.26
N PRO A 25 2.56 -2.22 12.43
CA PRO A 25 3.44 -1.99 11.30
C PRO A 25 4.87 -1.70 11.76
N GLU A 26 5.84 -2.12 10.96
CA GLU A 26 7.25 -1.80 11.20
C GLU A 26 7.44 -0.27 11.39
N GLY A 27 8.05 0.12 12.51
CA GLY A 27 8.34 1.52 12.83
C GLY A 27 7.16 2.32 13.39
N ILE A 28 6.05 1.67 13.71
CA ILE A 28 4.88 2.26 14.38
C ILE A 28 4.78 1.69 15.80
N GLU A 29 4.54 2.56 16.79
CA GLU A 29 4.34 2.15 18.18
C GLU A 29 2.95 1.49 18.37
N PRO A 30 2.82 0.42 19.18
CA PRO A 30 1.55 -0.28 19.39
C PRO A 30 0.37 0.62 19.78
N GLU A 31 0.59 1.63 20.63
CA GLU A 31 -0.47 2.55 21.05
C GLU A 31 -1.03 3.38 19.89
N ARG A 32 -0.19 3.69 18.90
CA ARG A 32 -0.62 4.43 17.71
C ARG A 32 -1.50 3.60 16.79
N VAL A 33 -1.40 2.27 16.84
CA VAL A 33 -2.21 1.37 16.01
C VAL A 33 -3.67 1.38 16.43
N VAL A 34 -3.92 1.33 17.75
CA VAL A 34 -5.28 1.41 18.29
C VAL A 34 -5.90 2.76 17.96
N GLU A 35 -5.14 3.85 18.11
CA GLU A 35 -5.61 5.18 17.73
C GLU A 35 -5.89 5.30 16.23
N HIS A 36 -4.99 4.79 15.38
CA HIS A 36 -5.17 4.77 13.94
C HIS A 36 -6.44 4.00 13.53
N ALA A 37 -6.70 2.84 14.13
CA ALA A 37 -7.92 2.07 13.90
C ALA A 37 -9.18 2.88 14.28
N ARG A 38 -9.18 3.54 15.44
CA ARG A 38 -10.30 4.40 15.87
C ARG A 38 -10.54 5.58 14.92
N ARG A 39 -9.47 6.24 14.47
CA ARG A 39 -9.55 7.35 13.51
C ARG A 39 -10.07 6.88 12.16
N ALA A 40 -9.67 5.69 11.70
CA ALA A 40 -10.21 5.08 10.50
C ALA A 40 -11.73 4.81 10.64
N ASP A 41 -12.16 4.21 11.74
CA ASP A 41 -13.58 3.91 11.99
C ASP A 41 -14.43 5.18 12.16
N ALA A 42 -13.84 6.27 12.65
CA ALA A 42 -14.45 7.59 12.74
C ALA A 42 -14.52 8.33 11.39
N GLY A 43 -13.90 7.80 10.32
CA GLY A 43 -13.85 8.43 9.01
C GLY A 43 -12.88 9.61 8.91
N GLU A 44 -11.90 9.69 9.82
CA GLU A 44 -10.89 10.75 9.83
C GLU A 44 -9.68 10.44 8.92
N LEU A 45 -9.54 9.19 8.49
CA LEU A 45 -8.49 8.74 7.59
C LEU A 45 -9.06 8.44 6.21
N VAL A 46 -8.31 8.79 5.17
CA VAL A 46 -8.63 8.38 3.80
C VAL A 46 -8.28 6.92 3.60
N ASP A 47 -9.17 6.15 3.00
CA ASP A 47 -8.85 4.81 2.54
C ASP A 47 -8.02 4.86 1.27
N LEU A 48 -6.76 4.45 1.37
CA LEU A 48 -5.79 4.50 0.29
C LEU A 48 -5.46 3.10 -0.20
N ARG A 49 -5.74 2.81 -1.47
CA ARG A 49 -5.37 1.58 -2.14
C ARG A 49 -4.08 1.80 -2.95
N PHE A 50 -3.22 0.80 -2.94
CA PHE A 50 -1.98 0.78 -3.72
C PHE A 50 -2.01 -0.39 -4.71
N PHE A 51 -2.25 -0.11 -5.98
CA PHE A 51 -2.29 -1.09 -7.06
C PHE A 51 -2.21 -0.40 -8.43
N LEU A 52 -1.93 -1.17 -9.47
CA LEU A 52 -1.98 -0.68 -10.85
C LEU A 52 -3.25 -1.15 -11.55
N ALA A 53 -3.91 -0.21 -12.23
CA ALA A 53 -5.05 -0.47 -13.07
C ALA A 53 -4.68 -0.35 -14.54
N ALA A 54 -5.30 -1.19 -15.38
CA ALA A 54 -5.19 -1.09 -16.84
C ALA A 54 -5.47 0.34 -17.33
N GLY A 55 -4.53 0.91 -18.09
CA GLY A 55 -4.69 2.24 -18.69
C GLY A 55 -4.43 3.42 -17.75
N HIS A 56 -3.94 3.20 -16.53
CA HIS A 56 -3.59 4.26 -15.58
C HIS A 56 -2.11 4.22 -15.21
N ASP A 57 -1.49 5.39 -15.13
CA ASP A 57 -0.10 5.60 -14.70
C ASP A 57 0.02 5.88 -13.19
N ARG A 58 -1.08 5.78 -12.45
CA ARG A 58 -1.16 6.06 -11.01
C ARG A 58 -1.35 4.79 -10.23
N ALA A 59 -0.51 4.64 -9.21
CA ALA A 59 -0.56 3.50 -8.31
C ALA A 59 -1.38 3.75 -7.04
N LEU A 60 -1.74 5.01 -6.75
CA LEU A 60 -2.47 5.40 -5.54
C LEU A 60 -3.91 5.72 -5.88
N TRP A 61 -4.85 5.19 -5.09
CA TRP A 61 -6.28 5.31 -5.34
C TRP A 61 -7.04 5.52 -4.04
N ASP A 62 -7.94 6.50 -4.03
CA ASP A 62 -8.97 6.65 -2.99
C ASP A 62 -10.36 6.58 -3.64
N ASP A 63 -11.40 6.92 -2.88
CA ASP A 63 -12.79 6.89 -3.39
C ASP A 63 -13.07 7.96 -4.46
N GLU A 64 -12.21 8.97 -4.62
CA GLU A 64 -12.29 9.97 -5.70
C GLU A 64 -11.57 9.49 -6.98
N GLY A 65 -10.82 8.38 -6.91
CA GLY A 65 -10.12 7.78 -8.04
C GLY A 65 -8.58 7.85 -7.92
N PRO A 66 -7.84 7.88 -9.04
CA PRO A 66 -6.38 7.86 -9.02
C PRO A 66 -5.82 9.17 -8.44
N GLN A 67 -4.85 9.06 -7.55
CA GLN A 67 -4.29 10.17 -6.79
C GLN A 67 -2.79 10.41 -7.04
N GLU A 68 -2.37 11.64 -6.80
CA GLU A 68 -0.97 12.07 -6.82
C GLU A 68 -0.30 11.81 -5.45
N PRO A 69 0.97 11.35 -5.42
CA PRO A 69 1.77 11.25 -4.19
C PRO A 69 1.79 12.52 -3.34
N SER A 70 1.79 13.70 -3.98
CA SER A 70 1.83 14.99 -3.29
C SER A 70 0.58 15.27 -2.45
N ARG A 71 -0.57 14.66 -2.78
CA ARG A 71 -1.81 14.82 -1.99
C ARG A 71 -1.65 14.29 -0.56
N PHE A 72 -0.82 13.27 -0.38
CA PHE A 72 -0.59 12.63 0.92
C PHE A 72 0.73 13.08 1.58
N GLY A 73 1.43 14.05 0.99
CA GLY A 73 2.71 14.54 1.52
C GLY A 73 3.85 13.51 1.45
N LEU A 74 3.80 12.59 0.48
CA LEU A 74 4.85 11.57 0.32
C LEU A 74 6.22 12.18 0.06
N SER A 75 7.25 11.55 0.61
CA SER A 75 8.62 11.96 0.40
C SER A 75 9.02 11.85 -1.08
N ALA A 76 9.93 12.73 -1.52
CA ALA A 76 10.43 12.68 -2.89
C ALA A 76 11.09 11.32 -3.24
N PRO A 77 11.86 10.67 -2.34
CA PRO A 77 12.40 9.34 -2.61
C PRO A 77 11.31 8.26 -2.79
N LEU A 78 10.28 8.21 -1.94
CA LEU A 78 9.20 7.23 -2.12
C LEU A 78 8.41 7.51 -3.40
N THR A 79 8.17 8.78 -3.72
CA THR A 79 7.52 9.19 -4.97
C THR A 79 8.29 8.71 -6.19
N ALA A 80 9.62 8.83 -6.18
CA ALA A 80 10.48 8.33 -7.25
C ALA A 80 10.44 6.80 -7.37
N ASP A 81 10.49 6.08 -6.25
CA ASP A 81 10.43 4.61 -6.24
C ASP A 81 9.08 4.09 -6.76
N LEU A 82 7.96 4.69 -6.34
CA LEU A 82 6.62 4.35 -6.83
C LEU A 82 6.49 4.55 -8.34
N ARG A 83 7.07 5.65 -8.85
CA ARG A 83 7.08 5.94 -10.28
C ARG A 83 7.90 4.89 -11.05
N ALA A 84 9.11 4.57 -10.60
CA ALA A 84 9.95 3.58 -11.25
C ALA A 84 9.28 2.19 -11.27
N TRP A 85 8.68 1.78 -10.15
CA TRP A 85 7.94 0.52 -10.06
C TRP A 85 6.73 0.47 -11.02
N THR A 86 6.01 1.59 -11.16
CA THR A 86 4.89 1.72 -12.11
C THR A 86 5.37 1.66 -13.56
N GLU A 87 6.48 2.32 -13.87
CA GLU A 87 7.04 2.39 -15.22
C GLU A 87 7.51 1.02 -15.73
N VAL A 88 8.02 0.16 -14.84
CA VAL A 88 8.34 -1.24 -15.17
C VAL A 88 7.10 -2.00 -15.63
N TRP A 89 5.98 -1.89 -14.91
CA TRP A 89 4.74 -2.56 -15.30
C TRP A 89 4.20 -2.03 -16.63
N LEU A 90 4.15 -0.70 -16.79
CA LEU A 90 3.68 -0.07 -18.05
C LEU A 90 4.53 -0.45 -19.27
N THR A 91 5.82 -0.75 -19.07
CA THR A 91 6.74 -1.09 -20.15
C THR A 91 6.71 -2.57 -20.51
N HIS A 92 6.53 -3.45 -19.52
CA HIS A 92 6.79 -4.88 -19.66
C HIS A 92 5.58 -5.78 -19.42
N CYS A 93 4.46 -5.25 -18.95
CA CYS A 93 3.26 -6.01 -18.66
C CYS A 93 2.09 -5.51 -19.50
N ASP A 94 1.66 -6.32 -20.46
CA ASP A 94 0.42 -6.09 -21.20
C ASP A 94 -0.77 -6.67 -20.41
N VAL A 95 -1.91 -5.99 -20.46
CA VAL A 95 -3.11 -6.37 -19.68
C VAL A 95 -3.78 -7.65 -20.19
N PHE A 96 -3.54 -8.04 -21.44
CA PHE A 96 -4.06 -9.27 -22.06
C PHE A 96 -2.99 -10.36 -22.10
N ASP A 97 -1.75 -10.00 -22.47
CA ASP A 97 -0.66 -10.96 -22.70
C ASP A 97 0.23 -11.18 -21.47
N GLY A 98 0.15 -10.32 -20.46
CA GLY A 98 0.95 -10.39 -19.24
C GLY A 98 2.39 -9.90 -19.43
N TRP A 99 3.32 -10.44 -18.61
CA TRP A 99 4.73 -10.05 -18.63
C TRP A 99 5.46 -10.51 -19.90
N ASP A 100 6.28 -9.63 -20.48
CA ASP A 100 7.07 -9.89 -21.69
C ASP A 100 8.28 -10.84 -21.51
N GLY A 101 8.46 -11.36 -20.28
CA GLY A 101 9.55 -12.27 -19.90
C GLY A 101 10.90 -11.60 -19.63
N ARG A 102 11.02 -10.28 -19.76
CA ARG A 102 12.26 -9.53 -19.47
C ARG A 102 12.36 -9.06 -18.02
N VAL A 103 11.23 -9.05 -17.32
CA VAL A 103 11.11 -8.66 -15.92
C VAL A 103 10.82 -9.91 -15.10
N ASP A 104 11.53 -10.06 -13.98
CA ASP A 104 11.14 -11.00 -12.94
C ASP A 104 9.89 -10.46 -12.22
N SER A 105 8.73 -11.02 -12.57
CA SER A 105 7.45 -10.60 -11.99
C SER A 105 7.38 -10.83 -10.48
N GLU A 106 8.10 -11.81 -9.95
CA GLU A 106 8.12 -12.05 -8.50
C GLU A 106 8.95 -10.98 -7.78
N GLU A 107 10.08 -10.59 -8.36
CA GLU A 107 10.88 -9.48 -7.85
C GLU A 107 10.08 -8.17 -7.86
N TRP A 108 9.35 -7.91 -8.96
CA TRP A 108 8.46 -6.75 -9.07
C TRP A 108 7.36 -6.75 -8.00
N LEU A 109 6.74 -7.92 -7.70
CA LEU A 109 5.76 -8.07 -6.62
C LEU A 109 6.38 -7.84 -5.24
N ARG A 110 7.58 -8.40 -4.99
CA ARG A 110 8.31 -8.20 -3.71
C ARG A 110 8.65 -6.72 -3.49
N GLU A 111 9.03 -6.02 -4.56
CA GLU A 111 9.27 -4.58 -4.52
C GLU A 111 7.98 -3.80 -4.25
N GLY A 112 6.86 -4.17 -4.88
CA GLY A 112 5.55 -3.61 -4.56
C GLY A 112 5.19 -3.78 -3.09
N ALA A 113 5.39 -4.97 -2.52
CA ALA A 113 5.16 -5.20 -1.09
C ALA A 113 6.08 -4.34 -0.20
N ARG A 114 7.34 -4.13 -0.59
CA ARG A 114 8.28 -3.23 0.12
C ARG A 114 7.78 -1.79 0.08
N LEU A 115 7.32 -1.32 -1.08
CA LEU A 115 6.79 0.02 -1.27
C LEU A 115 5.48 0.23 -0.49
N ALA A 116 4.60 -0.76 -0.43
CA ALA A 116 3.38 -0.71 0.36
C ALA A 116 3.66 -0.50 1.86
N ARG A 117 4.65 -1.22 2.43
CA ARG A 117 5.09 -1.03 3.82
C ARG A 117 5.61 0.38 4.08
N ARG A 118 6.39 0.90 3.15
CA ARG A 118 6.95 2.26 3.25
C ARG A 118 5.88 3.34 3.08
N LEU A 119 4.96 3.14 2.15
CA LEU A 119 3.79 3.98 1.95
C LEU A 119 2.98 4.09 3.24
N GLN A 120 2.64 2.94 3.86
CA GLN A 120 1.88 2.90 5.10
C GLN A 120 2.53 3.73 6.22
N ARG A 121 3.86 3.68 6.35
CA ARG A 121 4.57 4.53 7.33
C ARG A 121 4.45 6.02 7.02
N GLU A 122 4.65 6.41 5.76
CA GLU A 122 4.66 7.83 5.37
C GLU A 122 3.26 8.46 5.46
N VAL A 123 2.19 7.70 5.23
CA VAL A 123 0.81 8.20 5.28
C VAL A 123 0.06 7.89 6.58
N TYR A 124 0.73 7.28 7.56
CA TYR A 124 0.06 6.68 8.73
C TYR A 124 -0.87 7.64 9.49
N ASP A 125 -0.55 8.93 9.49
CA ASP A 125 -1.32 9.96 10.19
C ASP A 125 -2.52 10.49 9.40
N VAL A 126 -2.59 10.22 8.09
CA VAL A 126 -3.58 10.83 7.17
C VAL A 126 -4.40 9.80 6.38
N ALA A 127 -3.92 8.57 6.23
CA ALA A 127 -4.59 7.55 5.44
C ALA A 127 -4.41 6.15 6.02
N ARG A 128 -5.44 5.32 5.84
CA ARG A 128 -5.40 3.87 6.07
C ARG A 128 -5.08 3.18 4.75
N VAL A 129 -3.91 2.55 4.68
CA VAL A 129 -3.52 1.77 3.49
C VAL A 129 -4.25 0.43 3.51
N LEU A 130 -5.08 0.19 2.50
CA LEU A 130 -5.86 -1.03 2.36
C LEU A 130 -5.07 -2.10 1.60
N SER A 131 -4.95 -3.27 2.21
CA SER A 131 -4.45 -4.50 1.58
C SER A 131 -5.56 -5.21 0.78
N SER A 132 -6.33 -4.48 -0.02
CA SER A 132 -7.24 -5.10 -0.97
C SER A 132 -6.52 -5.29 -2.31
N TYR A 133 -5.87 -6.44 -2.46
CA TYR A 133 -5.59 -7.00 -3.78
C TYR A 133 -6.92 -7.52 -4.32
N GLY A 134 -7.36 -7.00 -5.45
CA GLY A 134 -8.42 -7.67 -6.15
C GLY A 134 -8.84 -6.97 -7.43
N PRO A 135 -9.30 -7.74 -8.43
CA PRO A 135 -9.91 -9.07 -8.25
C PRO A 135 -8.94 -10.25 -8.03
#